data_AF-A0A950M600-F1
#
_entry.id   AF-A0A950M600-F1
#
_cell.length_a   1.000
_cell.length_b   1.000
_cell.length_c   1.000
_cell.angle_alpha   90.00
_cell.angle_beta   90.00
_cell.angle_gamma   90.00
#
_symmetry.space_group_name_H-M   'P 1'
#
loop_
_entity.id
_entity.type
_entity.pdbx_description
1 polymer ?
#
loop_
_entity_poly.entity_id
_entity_poly.type
_entity_poly.pdbx_seq_one_letter_code
_entity_poly.pdbx_strand_id
1 'polypeptide(L)' 'MNRPSTLAEVVRRLKAETQPLEISLPGFLDTFYTRPADRQTMIDPAPELTGDAIVDASMGAIGEHLARRWGLRIPVWT' A
#
# COMPACT_ATOMS: atom_id res chain seq x y z
N MET A 1 3.45 15.44 -10.02
CA MET A 1 3.16 13.99 -10.05
C MET A 1 2.57 13.62 -8.70
N ASN A 2 1.32 13.18 -8.61
CA ASN A 2 0.64 12.94 -7.32
C ASN A 2 1.07 11.57 -6.75
N ARG A 3 1.66 11.51 -5.56
CA ARG A 3 2.10 10.23 -4.94
C ARG A 3 0.89 9.45 -4.39
N PRO A 4 0.86 8.10 -4.47
CA PRO A 4 -0.21 7.31 -3.86
C PRO A 4 -0.24 7.52 -2.33
N SER A 5 -1.44 7.66 -1.77
CA SER A 5 -1.61 7.83 -0.32
C SER A 5 -2.00 6.54 0.42
N THR A 6 -2.34 5.47 -0.30
CA THR A 6 -2.72 4.18 0.31
C THR A 6 -2.16 3.00 -0.49
N LEU A 7 -2.05 1.81 0.12
CA LEU A 7 -1.73 0.58 -0.61
C LEU A 7 -2.83 0.23 -1.62
N ALA A 8 -4.10 0.50 -1.31
CA ALA A 8 -5.19 0.34 -2.27
C ALA A 8 -5.03 1.22 -3.51
N GLU A 9 -4.54 2.45 -3.35
CA GLU A 9 -4.26 3.37 -4.45
C GLU A 9 -3.08 2.89 -5.31
N VAL A 10 -2.06 2.26 -4.70
CA VAL A 10 -0.96 1.61 -5.43
C VAL A 10 -1.52 0.55 -6.38
N VAL A 11 -2.36 -0.36 -5.85
CA VAL A 11 -2.95 -1.42 -6.67
C VAL A 11 -3.91 -0.87 -7.72
N ARG A 12 -4.74 0.13 -7.37
CA ARG A 12 -5.65 0.77 -8.32
C ARG A 12 -4.92 1.34 -9.53
N ARG A 13 -3.76 1.99 -9.31
CA ARG A 13 -2.95 2.57 -10.39
C ARG A 13 -2.28 1.53 -11.26
N LEU A 14 -1.81 0.44 -10.66
CA LEU A 14 -1.27 -0.72 -11.35
C LEU A 14 -2.32 -1.34 -12.27
N LYS A 15 -3.53 -1.62 -11.74
CA LYS A 15 -4.64 -2.19 -12.52
C LYS A 15 -5.12 -1.28 -13.65
N ALA A 16 -5.08 0.03 -13.44
CA ALA A 16 -5.45 1.01 -14.45
C ALA A 16 -4.32 1.25 -15.49
N GLU A 17 -3.18 0.56 -15.39
CA GLU A 17 -1.98 0.75 -16.23
C GLU A 17 -1.46 2.19 -16.24
N THR A 18 -1.87 3.00 -15.25
CA THR A 18 -1.50 4.42 -15.15
C THR A 18 -0.10 4.62 -14.60
N GLN A 19 0.38 3.67 -13.78
CA GLN A 19 1.70 3.72 -13.19
C GLN A 19 2.13 2.31 -12.78
N PRO A 20 3.36 1.88 -13.13
CA PRO A 20 3.83 0.56 -12.78
C PRO A 20 4.24 0.48 -11.30
N LEU A 21 4.29 -0.73 -10.76
CA LEU A 21 4.48 -0.98 -9.32
C LEU A 21 5.81 -0.40 -8.80
N GLU A 22 6.86 -0.43 -9.63
CA GLU A 22 8.20 0.08 -9.32
C GLU A 22 8.23 1.59 -9.11
N ILE A 23 7.17 2.31 -9.52
CA ILE A 23 7.04 3.75 -9.32
C ILE A 23 6.00 4.05 -8.24
N SER A 24 4.84 3.38 -8.26
CA SER A 24 3.75 3.67 -7.33
C SER A 24 4.08 3.27 -5.89
N LEU A 25 4.73 2.11 -5.68
CA LEU A 25 5.04 1.63 -4.34
C LEU A 25 6.09 2.50 -3.63
N PRO A 26 7.23 2.89 -4.25
CA PRO A 26 8.15 3.84 -3.62
C PRO A 26 7.48 5.19 -3.29
N GLY A 27 6.62 5.70 -4.18
CA GLY A 27 5.89 6.94 -3.90
C GLY A 27 4.94 6.84 -2.71
N PHE A 28 4.29 5.69 -2.52
CA PHE A 28 3.54 5.40 -1.30
C PHE A 28 4.44 5.37 -0.06
N LEU A 29 5.55 4.65 -0.13
CA LEU A 29 6.48 4.51 0.99
C LEU A 29 7.07 5.86 1.42
N ASP A 30 7.50 6.70 0.47
CA ASP A 30 7.93 8.08 0.74
C ASP A 30 6.89 8.86 1.56
N THR A 31 5.62 8.73 1.16
CA THR A 31 4.50 9.40 1.82
C THR A 31 4.25 8.81 3.22
N PHE A 32 4.31 7.49 3.36
CA PHE A 32 4.05 6.79 4.61
C PHE A 32 5.12 7.10 5.68
N TYR A 33 6.39 7.17 5.25
CA TYR A 33 7.49 7.49 6.16
C TYR A 33 7.43 8.93 6.65
N THR A 34 6.95 9.86 5.82
CA THR A 34 6.90 11.30 6.13
C THR A 34 5.62 11.76 6.84
N ARG A 35 4.59 10.91 6.94
CA ARG A 35 3.29 11.26 7.54
C ARG A 35 2.87 10.34 8.69
N PRO A 36 3.53 10.40 9.86
CA PRO A 36 3.25 9.50 10.99
C PRO A 36 1.78 9.49 11.45
N ALA A 37 1.13 10.66 11.47
CA ALA A 37 -0.25 10.81 11.92
C ALA A 37 -1.28 10.10 11.01
N ASP A 38 -0.92 9.86 9.74
CA ASP A 38 -1.82 9.28 8.74
C ASP A 38 -1.56 7.79 8.51
N ARG A 39 -0.48 7.21 9.06
CA ARG A 39 -0.03 5.85 8.71
C ARG A 39 -1.13 4.78 8.81
N GLN A 40 -2.00 4.87 9.81
CA GLN A 40 -3.12 3.94 9.94
C GLN A 40 -4.09 4.04 8.75
N THR A 41 -4.52 5.25 8.39
CA THR A 41 -5.48 5.46 7.29
C THR A 41 -4.88 5.11 5.93
N MET A 42 -3.54 5.12 5.82
CA MET A 42 -2.82 4.73 4.61
C MET A 42 -2.84 3.22 4.33
N ILE A 43 -3.09 2.38 5.35
CA ILE A 43 -3.16 0.91 5.23
C ILE A 43 -4.54 0.33 5.57
N ASP A 44 -5.47 1.13 6.06
CA ASP A 44 -6.84 0.69 6.36
C ASP A 44 -7.61 0.19 5.12
N PRO A 45 -7.57 0.87 3.95
CA PRO A 45 -8.31 0.42 2.77
C PRO A 45 -7.69 -0.86 2.19
N ALA A 46 -8.53 -1.89 2.02
CA ALA A 46 -8.14 -3.13 1.35
C ALA A 46 -7.82 -2.86 -0.13
N PRO A 47 -6.63 -3.25 -0.62
CA PRO A 47 -6.37 -3.26 -2.06
C PRO A 47 -7.29 -4.26 -2.77
N GLU A 48 -7.68 -3.95 -4.00
CA GLU A 48 -8.31 -4.94 -4.87
C GLU A 48 -7.30 -6.04 -5.24
N LEU A 49 -7.77 -7.25 -5.55
CA LEU A 49 -6.89 -8.28 -6.11
C LEU A 49 -6.50 -7.91 -7.55
N THR A 50 -5.21 -8.08 -7.85
CA THR A 50 -4.64 -7.89 -9.18
C THR A 50 -4.80 -9.13 -10.06
N GLY A 51 -4.95 -10.30 -9.44
CA GLY A 51 -4.92 -11.59 -10.12
C GLY A 51 -3.52 -12.16 -10.27
N ASP A 52 -2.48 -11.40 -9.91
CA ASP A 52 -1.11 -11.87 -9.75
C ASP A 52 -0.87 -12.22 -8.27
N ALA A 53 -0.73 -13.51 -7.99
CA ALA A 53 -0.56 -14.02 -6.63
C ALA A 53 0.69 -13.46 -5.91
N ILE A 54 1.76 -13.13 -6.64
CA ILE A 54 2.98 -12.56 -6.05
C ILE A 54 2.73 -11.12 -5.64
N VAL A 55 2.06 -10.35 -6.50
CA VAL A 55 1.71 -8.95 -6.19
C VAL A 55 0.73 -8.89 -5.02
N ASP A 56 -0.31 -9.71 -5.06
CA ASP A 56 -1.35 -9.74 -4.02
C ASP A 56 -0.76 -10.14 -2.66
N ALA A 57 0.08 -11.19 -2.60
CA ALA A 57 0.79 -11.59 -1.39
C ALA A 57 1.77 -10.52 -0.90
N SER A 58 2.44 -9.83 -1.82
CA SER A 58 3.38 -8.75 -1.48
C SER A 58 2.67 -7.58 -0.81
N MET A 59 1.45 -7.21 -1.26
CA MET A 59 0.66 -6.15 -0.62
C MET A 59 0.26 -6.53 0.81
N GLY A 60 -0.15 -7.79 1.02
CA GLY A 60 -0.43 -8.35 2.36
C GLY A 60 0.79 -8.23 3.28
N ALA A 61 1.93 -8.76 2.84
CA ALA A 61 3.16 -8.75 3.62
C ALA A 61 3.66 -7.33 3.96
N ILE A 62 3.55 -6.39 3.01
CA ILE A 62 3.91 -4.98 3.25
C ILE A 62 2.95 -4.37 4.27
N GLY A 63 1.63 -4.50 4.08
CA GLY A 63 0.63 -3.97 5.02
C GLY A 63 0.86 -4.46 6.45
N GLU A 64 1.08 -5.76 6.61
CA GLU A 64 1.35 -6.37 7.92
C GLU A 64 2.69 -5.90 8.51
N HIS A 65 3.76 -5.87 7.71
CA HIS A 65 5.07 -5.39 8.16
C HIS A 65 4.99 -3.95 8.66
N LEU A 66 4.34 -3.07 7.88
CA LEU A 66 4.15 -1.67 8.27
C LEU A 66 3.32 -1.57 9.55
N ALA A 67 2.24 -2.35 9.67
CA ALA A 67 1.45 -2.32 10.90
C ALA A 67 2.27 -2.72 12.14
N ARG A 68 2.98 -3.85 12.06
CA ARG A 68 3.81 -4.35 13.17
C ARG A 68 4.93 -3.38 13.54
N ARG A 69 5.64 -2.83 12.54
CA ARG A 69 6.82 -1.99 12.78
C ARG A 69 6.51 -0.65 13.45
N TRP A 70 5.31 -0.09 13.24
CA TRP A 70 4.89 1.18 13.84
C TRP A 70 3.77 1.05 14.87
N GLY A 71 3.46 -0.17 15.32
CA GLY A 71 2.43 -0.41 16.34
C GLY A 71 1.02 0.00 15.89
N LEU A 72 0.73 -0.12 14.60
CA LEU A 72 -0.59 0.14 14.04
C LEU A 72 -1.47 -1.11 14.14
N ARG A 73 -2.77 -0.96 13.91
CA ARG A 73 -3.68 -2.11 13.76
C ARG A 73 -3.34 -2.84 12.47
N ILE A 74 -3.14 -4.15 12.58
CA ILE A 74 -2.92 -5.04 11.42
C ILE A 74 -4.19 -5.02 10.56
N PRO A 75 -4.10 -4.73 9.25
CA PRO A 75 -5.28 -4.72 8.40
C PRO A 75 -5.88 -6.11 8.26
N VAL A 76 -7.22 -6.22 8.27
CA VAL A 76 -7.93 -7.52 8.20
C VAL A 76 -7.80 -8.25 6.86
N TRP A 77 -7.27 -7.56 5.85
CA TRP A 77 -7.12 -8.05 4.49
C TRP A 77 -5.73 -8.67 4.21
N THR A 78 -4.80 -8.58 5.17
CA THR A 78 -3.45 -9.18 5.07
C THR A 78 -3.48 -10.67 5.39
#